data_AF-A0A0F9DH04-F1
#
_entry.id   AF-A0A0F9DH04-F1
#
_cell.length_a   1.000
_cell.length_b   1.000
_cell.length_c   1.000
_cell.angle_alpha   90.00
_cell.angle_beta   90.00
_cell.angle_gamma   90.00
#
_symmetry.space_group_name_H-M   'P 1'
#
loop_
_entity.id
_entity.type
_entity.pdbx_description
1 polymer ?
#
loop_
_entity_poly.entity_id
_entity_poly.type
_entity_poly.pdbx_seq_one_letter_code
_entity_poly.pdbx_strand_id
1 'polypeptide(L)'
;MSAYDLWFAKFHNSANVHIVSKGQDEAWEKLDKCRRLEKHLPAFLQHAAPSNKSEMVFALQGSTIRAFPATASATIGYTASILDMDELEEHPYATESYSLAKPTIDAGGQYIGVFTVNKLKAVTLAKTLFESAWYHPETSS
;
A
#
# COMPACT_ATOMS: atom_id res chain seq x y z
N MET A 1 -3.88 -8.40 -0.15
CA MET A 1 -3.68 -7.08 -0.78
C MET A 1 -3.01 -7.14 -2.14
N SER A 2 -1.91 -7.87 -2.33
CA SER A 2 -1.18 -7.92 -3.63
C SER A 2 -2.03 -8.09 -4.90
N ALA A 3 -3.13 -8.86 -4.85
CA ALA A 3 -4.05 -8.99 -6.00
C ALA A 3 -4.83 -7.71 -6.30
N TYR A 4 -5.27 -7.01 -5.25
CA TYR A 4 -5.94 -5.71 -5.36
C TYR A 4 -4.98 -4.64 -5.87
N ASP A 5 -3.76 -4.57 -5.34
CA ASP A 5 -2.73 -3.63 -5.76
C ASP A 5 -2.39 -3.81 -7.25
N LEU A 6 -2.21 -5.07 -7.67
CA LEU A 6 -1.98 -5.44 -9.06
C LEU A 6 -3.16 -5.05 -9.95
N TRP A 7 -4.38 -5.42 -9.56
CA TRP A 7 -5.58 -5.09 -10.30
C TRP A 7 -5.72 -3.57 -10.46
N PHE A 8 -5.58 -2.81 -9.38
CA PHE A 8 -5.75 -1.36 -9.41
C PHE A 8 -4.76 -0.71 -10.39
N ALA A 9 -3.48 -1.06 -10.31
CA ALA A 9 -2.46 -0.53 -11.21
C ALA A 9 -2.68 -0.91 -12.69
N LYS A 10 -3.27 -2.08 -12.98
CA LYS A 10 -3.53 -2.56 -14.34
C LYS A 10 -4.77 -1.98 -15.00
N PHE A 11 -5.77 -1.62 -14.20
CA PHE A 11 -7.09 -1.22 -14.72
C PHE A 11 -7.47 0.23 -14.43
N HIS A 12 -6.56 1.02 -13.84
CA HIS A 12 -6.68 2.47 -13.70
C HIS A 12 -5.49 3.16 -14.37
N ASN A 13 -5.74 4.30 -15.01
CA ASN A 13 -4.70 5.12 -15.62
C ASN A 13 -4.01 5.99 -14.57
N SER A 14 -2.70 6.19 -14.74
CA SER A 14 -1.86 7.04 -13.87
C SER A 14 -1.92 6.66 -12.39
N ALA A 15 -2.16 5.38 -12.08
CA ALA A 15 -2.25 4.90 -10.72
C ALA A 15 -0.86 4.78 -10.08
N ASN A 16 -0.68 5.36 -8.90
CA ASN A 16 0.52 5.19 -8.09
C ASN A 16 0.17 4.38 -6.83
N VAL A 17 0.50 3.10 -6.83
CA VAL A 17 0.28 2.21 -5.70
C VAL A 17 1.57 2.12 -4.88
N HIS A 18 1.51 2.48 -3.61
CA HIS A 18 2.64 2.39 -2.69
C HIS A 18 2.39 1.29 -1.66
N ILE A 19 3.28 0.31 -1.64
CA ILE A 19 3.35 -0.73 -0.63
C ILE A 19 4.41 -0.30 0.37
N VAL A 20 4.02 -0.15 1.64
CA VAL A 20 4.94 0.14 2.74
C VAL A 20 4.82 -0.97 3.76
N SER A 21 5.95 -1.51 4.20
CA SER A 21 5.99 -2.56 5.23
C SER A 21 7.04 -2.23 6.27
N LYS A 22 7.06 -2.96 7.39
CA LYS A 22 7.96 -2.71 8.54
C LYS A 22 9.44 -2.69 8.17
N GLY A 23 9.81 -3.37 7.08
CA GLY A 23 11.18 -3.46 6.56
C GLY A 23 11.21 -3.57 5.04
N GLN A 24 12.43 -3.47 4.49
CA GLN A 24 12.66 -3.50 3.05
C GLN A 24 12.34 -4.87 2.45
N ASP A 25 12.77 -5.94 3.12
CA ASP A 25 12.61 -7.30 2.61
C ASP A 25 11.13 -7.70 2.59
N GLU A 26 10.36 -7.32 3.61
CA GLU A 26 8.91 -7.54 3.68
C GLU A 26 8.16 -6.77 2.58
N ALA A 27 8.54 -5.50 2.35
CA ALA A 27 7.96 -4.70 1.28
C ALA A 27 8.24 -5.31 -0.10
N TRP A 28 9.47 -5.77 -0.34
CA TRP A 28 9.84 -6.45 -1.58
C TRP A 28 9.14 -7.79 -1.74
N GLU A 29 9.02 -8.58 -0.67
CA GLU A 29 8.29 -9.86 -0.72
C GLU A 29 6.82 -9.65 -1.12
N LYS A 30 6.20 -8.58 -0.60
CA LYS A 30 4.82 -8.22 -0.95
C LYS A 30 4.69 -7.78 -2.41
N LEU A 31 5.64 -7.03 -2.94
CA LEU A 31 5.67 -6.68 -4.37
C LEU A 31 5.96 -7.91 -5.27
N ASP A 32 6.80 -8.83 -4.81
CA ASP A 32 7.04 -10.09 -5.51
C ASP A 32 5.78 -10.97 -5.58
N LYS A 33 4.86 -10.87 -4.61
CA LYS A 33 3.53 -11.49 -4.73
C LYS A 33 2.76 -10.89 -5.91
N CYS A 34 2.79 -9.57 -6.13
CA CYS A 34 2.21 -8.94 -7.32
C CYS A 34 2.86 -9.45 -8.62
N ARG A 35 4.19 -9.55 -8.66
CA ARG A 35 4.93 -10.11 -9.83
C ARG A 35 4.54 -11.56 -10.10
N ARG A 36 4.39 -12.39 -9.06
CA ARG A 36 3.94 -13.77 -9.20
C ARG A 36 2.53 -13.83 -9.75
N LEU A 37 1.61 -13.00 -9.26
CA LEU A 37 0.24 -12.94 -9.79
C LEU A 37 0.23 -12.54 -11.26
N GLU A 38 0.97 -11.50 -11.66
CA GLU A 38 1.10 -11.06 -13.05
C GLU A 38 1.54 -12.20 -13.97
N LYS A 39 2.54 -13.00 -13.57
CA LYS A 39 3.04 -14.15 -14.35
C LYS A 39 2.01 -15.28 -14.55
N HIS A 40 1.01 -15.37 -13.69
CA HIS A 40 -0.03 -16.41 -13.76
C HIS A 40 -1.32 -15.91 -14.40
N LEU A 41 -1.41 -14.64 -14.79
CA LEU A 41 -2.57 -14.14 -15.53
C LEU A 41 -2.64 -14.76 -16.93
N PRO A 42 -3.83 -14.82 -17.56
CA PRO A 42 -3.94 -15.12 -18.99
C PRO A 42 -3.07 -14.16 -19.83
N ALA A 43 -2.52 -14.65 -20.95
CA ALA A 43 -1.56 -13.89 -21.78
C ALA A 43 -2.06 -12.50 -22.19
N PHE A 44 -3.36 -12.35 -22.49
CA PHE A 44 -3.96 -11.06 -22.87
C PHE A 44 -4.01 -10.04 -21.72
N LEU A 45 -3.80 -10.47 -20.47
CA LEU A 45 -3.72 -9.61 -19.29
C LEU A 45 -2.27 -9.38 -18.85
N GLN A 46 -1.28 -10.12 -19.33
CA GLN A 46 0.13 -9.94 -18.95
C GLN A 46 0.75 -8.77 -19.74
N HIS A 47 1.07 -7.66 -19.08
CA HIS A 47 1.65 -6.48 -19.74
C HIS A 47 2.46 -5.56 -18.80
N ALA A 48 2.94 -6.07 -17.66
CA ALA A 48 3.94 -5.35 -16.86
C ALA A 48 5.23 -5.14 -17.68
N ALA A 49 5.77 -3.91 -17.63
CA ALA A 49 7.05 -3.56 -18.23
C ALA A 49 8.22 -4.08 -17.38
N PRO A 50 9.43 -4.20 -17.95
CA PRO A 50 10.64 -4.52 -17.18
C PRO A 50 10.82 -3.56 -16.00
N SER A 51 11.06 -4.10 -14.82
CA SER A 51 11.14 -3.31 -13.59
C SER A 51 12.23 -3.82 -12.64
N ASN A 52 12.60 -3.01 -11.66
CA ASN A 52 13.58 -3.36 -10.63
C ASN A 52 12.91 -4.08 -9.43
N LYS A 53 13.68 -4.42 -8.38
CA LYS A 53 13.15 -5.13 -7.19
C LYS A 53 12.10 -4.34 -6.41
N SER A 54 12.18 -3.01 -6.39
CA SER A 54 11.30 -2.14 -5.62
C SER A 54 10.14 -1.55 -6.43
N GLU A 55 10.03 -1.86 -7.72
CA GLU A 55 9.00 -1.27 -8.58
C GLU A 55 8.40 -2.28 -9.57
N MET A 56 7.15 -2.07 -9.96
CA MET A 56 6.48 -2.63 -11.13
C MET A 56 5.86 -1.49 -11.94
N VAL A 57 6.00 -1.55 -13.27
CA VAL A 57 5.53 -0.49 -14.18
C VAL A 57 4.53 -1.07 -15.17
N PHE A 58 3.44 -0.34 -15.43
CA PHE A 58 2.41 -0.67 -16.39
C PHE A 58 2.35 0.44 -17.43
N ALA A 59 3.17 0.32 -18.48
CA ALA A 59 3.43 1.40 -19.43
C ALA A 59 2.18 1.85 -20.20
N LEU A 60 1.25 0.92 -20.50
CA LEU A 60 0.02 1.25 -21.23
C LEU A 60 -0.92 2.15 -20.40
N GLN A 61 -0.91 1.98 -19.08
CA GLN A 61 -1.74 2.74 -18.13
C GLN A 61 -1.02 3.97 -17.59
N GLY A 62 0.31 4.05 -17.72
CA GLY A 62 1.12 5.03 -16.98
C GLY A 62 1.13 4.79 -15.48
N SER A 63 0.89 3.55 -15.04
CA SER A 63 0.69 3.19 -13.64
C SER A 63 1.93 2.50 -13.07
N THR A 64 2.10 2.59 -11.74
CA THR A 64 3.23 2.00 -11.02
C THR A 64 2.81 1.40 -9.68
N ILE A 65 3.52 0.34 -9.27
CA ILE A 65 3.48 -0.19 -7.91
C ILE A 65 4.91 -0.08 -7.36
N ARG A 66 5.08 0.59 -6.22
CA ARG A 66 6.38 0.79 -5.57
C ARG A 66 6.37 0.21 -4.17
N ALA A 67 7.44 -0.48 -3.81
CA ALA A 67 7.69 -1.00 -2.48
C ALA A 67 8.69 -0.10 -1.75
N PHE A 68 8.28 0.41 -0.60
CA PHE A 68 9.11 1.24 0.27
C PHE A 68 9.36 0.54 1.62
N PRO A 69 10.58 0.62 2.16
CA PRO A 69 10.81 0.27 3.55
C PRO A 69 10.12 1.29 4.48
N ALA A 70 9.88 0.89 5.73
CA ALA A 70 9.37 1.78 6.77
C ALA A 70 10.35 2.95 7.01
N THR A 71 10.03 4.11 6.45
CA THR A 71 10.66 5.38 6.81
C THR A 71 9.58 6.45 6.91
N ALA A 72 9.75 7.41 7.82
CA ALA A 72 8.79 8.49 8.00
C ALA A 72 8.56 9.30 6.71
N SER A 73 9.53 9.33 5.80
CA SER A 73 9.47 10.10 4.55
C SER A 73 9.21 9.26 3.29
N ALA A 74 9.10 7.93 3.40
CA ALA A 74 9.02 7.00 2.26
C ALA A 74 7.99 7.42 1.19
N THR A 75 6.90 8.05 1.61
CA THR A 75 5.73 8.34 0.78
C THR A 75 5.52 9.83 0.49
N ILE A 76 6.24 10.74 1.17
CA ILE A 76 6.01 12.19 1.11
C ILE A 76 6.23 12.75 -0.31
N GLY A 77 7.17 12.16 -1.06
CA GLY A 77 7.53 12.63 -2.41
C GLY A 77 6.58 12.20 -3.52
N TYR A 78 5.55 11.39 -3.23
CA TYR A 78 4.75 10.74 -4.26
C TYR A 78 3.25 10.89 -4.01
N THR A 79 2.52 11.36 -5.02
CA THR A 79 1.04 11.37 -5.00
C THR A 79 0.51 9.94 -5.15
N ALA A 80 0.20 9.29 -4.03
CA ALA A 80 -0.32 7.93 -4.01
C ALA A 80 -1.80 7.89 -4.43
N SER A 81 -2.17 6.98 -5.32
CA SER A 81 -3.56 6.59 -5.52
C SER A 81 -4.00 5.58 -4.46
N ILE A 82 -3.08 4.69 -4.08
CA ILE A 82 -3.24 3.73 -2.99
C ILE A 82 -1.99 3.78 -2.10
N LEU A 83 -2.21 3.85 -0.79
CA LEU A 83 -1.21 3.57 0.22
C LEU A 83 -1.60 2.29 0.98
N ASP A 84 -0.92 1.19 0.65
CA ASP A 84 -1.05 -0.12 1.30
C ASP A 84 0.01 -0.27 2.40
N MET A 85 -0.43 -0.12 3.64
CA MET A 85 0.38 -0.27 4.84
C MET A 85 0.29 -1.71 5.35
N ASP A 86 1.30 -2.50 5.00
CA ASP A 86 1.47 -3.86 5.47
C ASP A 86 1.96 -3.90 6.92
N GLU A 87 1.49 -4.91 7.66
CA GLU A 87 1.88 -5.14 9.05
C GLU A 87 1.75 -3.88 9.93
N LEU A 88 0.66 -3.13 9.77
CA LEU A 88 0.47 -1.80 10.39
C LEU A 88 0.66 -1.78 11.92
N GLU A 89 0.36 -2.89 12.61
CA GLU A 89 0.58 -3.04 14.05
C GLU A 89 2.07 -3.04 14.46
N GLU A 90 2.94 -3.53 13.57
CA GLU A 90 4.38 -3.63 13.77
C GLU A 90 5.16 -2.54 13.03
N HIS A 91 4.47 -1.71 12.25
CA HIS A 91 5.10 -0.67 11.46
C HIS A 91 5.63 0.48 12.36
N PRO A 92 6.95 0.73 12.40
CA PRO A 92 7.57 1.63 13.37
C PRO A 92 7.16 3.10 13.22
N TYR A 93 6.78 3.50 12.00
CA TYR A 93 6.37 4.87 11.66
C TYR A 93 4.89 4.97 11.25
N ALA A 94 4.04 4.07 11.77
CA ALA A 94 2.64 3.97 11.35
C ALA A 94 1.89 5.31 11.45
N THR A 95 2.01 5.98 12.60
CA THR A 95 1.33 7.25 12.91
C THR A 95 1.81 8.38 12.00
N GLU A 96 3.12 8.50 11.81
CA GLU A 96 3.74 9.49 10.96
C GLU A 96 3.35 9.28 9.50
N SER A 97 3.47 8.04 9.00
CA SER A 97 3.07 7.69 7.63
C SER A 97 1.59 7.97 7.38
N TYR A 98 0.71 7.67 8.34
CA TYR A 98 -0.72 7.97 8.23
C TYR A 98 -0.99 9.48 8.21
N SER A 99 -0.38 10.24 9.12
CA SER A 99 -0.56 11.69 9.21
C SER A 99 -0.08 12.41 7.94
N LEU A 100 1.00 11.91 7.34
CA LEU A 100 1.54 12.44 6.08
C LEU A 100 0.72 12.01 4.86
N ALA A 101 0.08 10.84 4.92
CA ALA A 101 -0.80 10.36 3.87
C ALA A 101 -2.19 11.00 3.87
N LYS A 102 -2.63 11.54 5.01
CA LYS A 102 -3.96 12.15 5.18
C LYS A 102 -4.38 13.09 4.06
N PRO A 103 -3.57 14.09 3.65
CA PRO A 103 -3.93 14.95 2.53
C PRO A 103 -4.17 14.21 1.21
N THR A 104 -3.43 13.12 0.97
CA THR A 104 -3.61 12.28 -0.21
C THR A 104 -4.90 11.47 -0.13
N ILE A 105 -5.24 10.96 1.06
CA ILE A 105 -6.50 10.26 1.33
C ILE A 105 -7.68 11.21 1.11
N ASP A 106 -7.62 12.40 1.71
CA ASP A 106 -8.68 13.42 1.63
C ASP A 106 -8.89 13.94 0.19
N ALA A 107 -7.84 13.88 -0.65
CA ALA A 107 -7.91 14.22 -2.07
C ALA A 107 -8.47 13.09 -2.96
N GLY A 108 -8.96 12.00 -2.36
CA GLY A 108 -9.56 10.86 -3.07
C GLY A 108 -8.64 9.64 -3.24
N GLY A 109 -7.48 9.64 -2.60
CA GLY A 109 -6.61 8.47 -2.49
C GLY A 109 -7.14 7.44 -1.49
N GLN A 110 -6.68 6.20 -1.60
CA GLN A 110 -7.12 5.13 -0.72
C GLN A 110 -6.01 4.74 0.26
N TYR A 111 -6.35 4.65 1.54
CA TYR A 111 -5.48 4.06 2.57
C TYR A 111 -5.96 2.66 2.93
N ILE A 112 -5.04 1.70 2.97
CA ILE A 112 -5.34 0.32 3.32
C ILE A 112 -4.37 -0.11 4.40
N GLY A 113 -4.85 -0.28 5.63
CA GLY A 113 -4.08 -0.81 6.74
C GLY A 113 -4.36 -2.29 6.94
N VAL A 114 -3.35 -3.15 6.76
CA VAL A 114 -3.44 -4.58 7.04
C VAL A 114 -2.62 -4.90 8.28
N PHE A 115 -3.23 -5.58 9.24
CA PHE A 115 -2.54 -5.91 10.49
C PHE A 115 -3.03 -7.19 11.13
N THR A 116 -2.16 -7.79 11.94
CA THR A 116 -2.51 -8.81 12.93
C THR A 116 -2.38 -8.16 14.31
N VAL A 117 -3.38 -8.35 15.16
CA VAL A 117 -3.40 -7.75 16.51
C VAL A 117 -2.22 -8.27 17.34
N ASN A 118 -1.40 -7.36 17.86
CA ASN A 118 -0.40 -7.67 18.87
C ASN A 118 -0.93 -7.34 20.27
N LYS A 119 -1.20 -8.37 21.08
CA LYS A 119 -1.76 -8.19 22.43
C LYS A 119 -0.78 -7.54 23.42
N LEU A 120 0.51 -7.49 23.10
CA LEU A 120 1.54 -6.88 23.96
C LEU A 120 1.56 -5.35 23.83
N LYS A 121 1.01 -4.79 22.75
CA LYS A 121 0.90 -3.35 22.54
C LYS A 121 -0.50 -2.90 22.89
N ALA A 122 -0.70 -2.22 24.02
CA ALA A 122 -2.04 -1.82 24.44
C ALA A 122 -2.71 -0.87 23.44
N VAL A 123 -1.95 0.12 22.93
CA VAL A 123 -2.44 1.15 22.00
C VAL A 123 -1.51 1.23 20.80
N THR A 124 -2.09 1.12 19.60
CA THR A 124 -1.40 1.25 18.31
C THR A 124 -2.30 2.01 17.35
N LEU A 125 -1.72 2.63 16.31
CA LEU A 125 -2.51 3.29 15.26
C LEU A 125 -3.54 2.32 14.65
N ALA A 126 -3.14 1.08 14.35
CA ALA A 126 -4.02 0.09 13.76
C ALA A 126 -5.30 -0.14 14.59
N LYS A 127 -5.15 -0.27 15.91
CA LYS A 127 -6.29 -0.42 16.83
C LYS A 127 -7.13 0.84 16.91
N THR A 128 -6.51 2.01 17.04
CA THR A 128 -7.23 3.29 17.08
C THR A 128 -8.06 3.50 15.81
N LEU A 129 -7.49 3.23 14.63
CA LEU A 129 -8.20 3.34 13.35
C LEU A 129 -9.32 2.31 13.25
N PHE A 130 -9.09 1.07 13.68
CA PHE A 130 -10.12 0.04 13.69
C PHE A 130 -11.29 0.39 14.60
N GLU A 131 -11.01 0.83 15.83
CA GLU A 131 -12.05 1.25 16.79
C GLU A 131 -12.83 2.45 16.27
N SER A 132 -12.14 3.47 15.73
CA SER A 132 -12.79 4.62 15.09
C SER A 132 -13.71 4.18 13.94
N ALA A 133 -13.23 3.31 13.06
CA ALA A 133 -14.01 2.79 11.93
C ALA A 133 -15.21 1.95 12.36
N TRP A 134 -15.06 1.17 13.43
CA TRP A 134 -16.08 0.24 13.90
C TRP A 134 -17.18 0.93 14.70
N TYR A 135 -16.81 1.88 15.56
CA TYR A 135 -17.75 2.55 16.47
C TYR A 135 -18.23 3.92 15.96
N HIS A 136 -17.48 4.57 15.07
CA HIS A 136 -17.81 5.90 14.51
C HIS A 136 -17.68 5.92 12.98
N PRO A 137 -18.42 5.05 12.26
CA PRO A 137 -18.31 4.93 10.80
C PRO A 137 -18.56 6.26 10.06
N GLU A 138 -19.37 7.15 10.64
CA GLU A 138 -19.68 8.49 10.11
C GLU A 138 -18.51 9.48 10.11
N THR A 139 -17.46 9.22 10.90
CA THR A 139 -16.26 10.08 11.01
C THR A 139 -15.02 9.45 10.36
N SER A 140 -15.18 8.28 9.74
CA SER A 140 -14.10 7.43 9.26
C SER A 140 -13.74 7.76 7.82
N SER A 141 -13.17 8.94 7.62
CA SER A 141 -12.57 9.41 6.36
C SER A 141 -11.10 9.74 6.58
#